data_AF-A0A564WK82-F1
#
_entry.id   AF-A0A564WK82-F1
#
_cell.length_a   1.000
_cell.length_b   1.000
_cell.length_c   1.000
_cell.angle_alpha   90.00
_cell.angle_beta   90.00
_cell.angle_gamma   90.00
#
_symmetry.space_group_name_H-M   'P 1'
#
loop_
_entity.id
_entity.type
_entity.pdbx_description
1 polymer ?
#
loop_
_entity_poly.entity_id
_entity_poly.type
_entity_poly.pdbx_seq_one_letter_code
_entity_poly.pdbx_strand_id
1 'polypeptide(L)'
;MFYNSEESFIDKFIACLKKLSVTEIPFDNNAFYNGIEQMRQYFQNNRENIGEVSDEISMLFIKNPFERNFARFRDAISEQNGWYMSFENPEYTIGIIKINNVDADNILSEHDLNIPLNYLYDFAKAFCFGANIQMTSVE
;
A
#
# COMPACT_ATOMS: atom_id res chain seq x y z
N MET A 1 1.37 12.24 12.14
CA MET A 1 0.33 11.44 12.82
C MET A 1 -0.70 11.10 11.76
N PHE A 2 -0.71 9.85 11.31
CA PHE A 2 -1.72 9.35 10.40
C PHE A 2 -3.08 9.27 11.11
N TYR A 3 -4.16 9.38 10.37
CA TYR A 3 -5.48 9.03 10.90
C TYR A 3 -5.62 7.51 10.89
N ASN A 4 -6.39 6.94 11.82
CA ASN A 4 -6.56 5.50 11.96
C ASN A 4 -6.82 4.80 10.61
N SER A 5 -7.66 5.39 9.75
CA SER A 5 -8.00 4.81 8.44
C SER A 5 -6.84 4.73 7.44
N GLU A 6 -5.89 5.66 7.49
CA GLU A 6 -4.72 5.64 6.60
C GLU A 6 -3.73 4.56 7.03
N GLU A 7 -3.51 4.42 8.33
CA GLU A 7 -2.68 3.38 8.92
C GLU A 7 -3.27 1.99 8.62
N SER A 8 -4.56 1.79 8.95
CA SER A 8 -5.30 0.58 8.61
C SER A 8 -5.27 0.25 7.11
N PHE A 9 -5.35 1.27 6.24
CA PHE A 9 -5.23 1.05 4.79
C PHE A 9 -3.85 0.54 4.41
N ILE A 10 -2.78 1.09 4.97
CA ILE A 10 -1.40 0.69 4.68
C ILE A 10 -1.12 -0.73 5.19
N ASP A 11 -1.62 -1.07 6.36
CA ASP A 11 -1.49 -2.41 6.94
C ASP A 11 -2.18 -3.45 6.05
N LYS A 12 -3.44 -3.18 5.67
CA LYS A 12 -4.19 -4.05 4.76
C LYS A 12 -3.58 -4.10 3.36
N PHE A 13 -3.00 -3.01 2.86
CA PHE A 13 -2.27 -2.99 1.60
C PHE A 13 -1.05 -3.92 1.64
N ILE A 14 -0.24 -3.88 2.71
CA ILE A 14 0.91 -4.77 2.90
C ILE A 14 0.46 -6.23 3.01
N ALA A 15 -0.64 -6.48 3.74
CA ALA A 15 -1.24 -7.80 3.82
C ALA A 15 -1.67 -8.31 2.44
N CYS A 16 -2.34 -7.49 1.61
CA CYS A 16 -2.68 -7.85 0.24
C CYS A 16 -1.45 -8.15 -0.63
N LEU A 17 -0.37 -7.36 -0.52
CA LEU A 17 0.90 -7.66 -1.21
C LEU A 17 1.43 -9.03 -0.82
N LYS A 18 1.41 -9.36 0.48
CA LYS A 18 1.83 -10.68 0.98
C LYS A 18 0.98 -11.80 0.37
N LYS A 19 -0.35 -11.61 0.33
CA LYS A 19 -1.28 -12.60 -0.26
C LYS A 19 -1.10 -12.75 -1.78
N LEU A 20 -0.59 -11.73 -2.46
CA LEU A 20 -0.15 -11.79 -3.86
C LEU A 20 1.25 -12.39 -4.04
N SER A 21 1.83 -12.96 -2.98
CA SER A 21 3.19 -13.54 -2.91
C SER A 21 4.31 -12.55 -3.22
N VAL A 22 4.07 -11.25 -3.03
CA VAL A 22 5.11 -10.23 -3.09
C VAL A 22 5.94 -10.32 -1.82
N THR A 23 7.26 -10.42 -1.98
CA THR A 23 8.22 -10.48 -0.86
C THR A 23 8.96 -9.17 -0.64
N GLU A 24 9.07 -8.36 -1.70
CA GLU A 24 9.78 -7.09 -1.70
C GLU A 24 9.09 -6.09 -2.61
N ILE A 25 9.18 -4.81 -2.25
CA ILE A 25 8.72 -3.70 -3.07
C ILE A 25 9.87 -2.70 -3.26
N PRO A 26 9.94 -1.98 -4.40
CA PRO A 26 10.80 -0.81 -4.49
C PRO A 26 10.37 0.22 -3.44
N PHE A 27 11.31 1.01 -2.96
CA PHE A 27 11.06 2.10 -2.02
C PHE A 27 11.78 3.37 -2.45
N ASP A 28 11.08 4.50 -2.30
CA ASP A 28 11.56 5.87 -2.57
C ASP A 28 12.33 6.06 -3.91
N ASN A 29 11.85 5.40 -4.96
CA ASN A 29 12.41 5.48 -6.31
C ASN A 29 11.30 5.55 -7.38
N ASN A 30 11.68 5.68 -8.65
CA ASN A 30 10.71 5.85 -9.74
C ASN A 30 9.70 4.70 -9.84
N ALA A 31 10.10 3.45 -9.63
CA ALA A 31 9.19 2.31 -9.68
C ALA A 31 8.17 2.37 -8.53
N PHE A 32 8.61 2.73 -7.33
CA PHE A 32 7.72 2.96 -6.18
C PHE A 32 6.66 4.03 -6.48
N TYR A 33 7.09 5.18 -6.99
CA TYR A 33 6.19 6.29 -7.31
C TYR A 33 5.25 5.99 -8.49
N ASN A 34 5.70 5.20 -9.47
CA ASN A 34 4.83 4.71 -10.54
C ASN A 34 3.77 3.75 -10.01
N GLY A 35 4.11 2.88 -9.05
CA GLY A 35 3.16 2.03 -8.33
C GLY A 35 2.07 2.86 -7.63
N ILE A 36 2.47 3.88 -6.86
CA ILE A 36 1.51 4.78 -6.18
C ILE A 36 0.66 5.56 -7.18
N GLU A 37 1.21 5.99 -8.31
CA GLU A 37 0.45 6.66 -9.35
C GLU A 37 -0.64 5.76 -9.96
N GLN A 38 -0.35 4.48 -10.17
CA GLN A 38 -1.36 3.50 -10.62
C GLN A 38 -2.43 3.25 -9.55
N MET A 39 -2.05 3.15 -8.28
CA MET A 39 -3.02 3.08 -7.17
C MET A 39 -3.92 4.32 -7.14
N ARG A 40 -3.35 5.51 -7.30
CA ARG A 40 -4.10 6.77 -7.33
C ARG A 40 -5.10 6.79 -8.48
N GLN A 41 -4.70 6.34 -9.67
CA GLN A 41 -5.61 6.26 -10.82
C GLN A 41 -6.77 5.29 -10.55
N TYR A 42 -6.46 4.11 -9.98
CA TYR A 42 -7.49 3.16 -9.55
C TYR A 42 -8.43 3.78 -8.50
N PHE A 43 -7.89 4.44 -7.48
CA PHE A 43 -8.66 5.14 -6.45
C PHE A 43 -9.61 6.17 -7.07
N GLN A 44 -9.12 7.02 -7.98
CA GLN A 44 -9.94 8.06 -8.60
C GLN A 44 -11.10 7.48 -9.41
N ASN A 45 -10.87 6.38 -10.13
CA ASN A 45 -11.90 5.74 -10.96
C ASN A 45 -12.94 4.97 -10.13
N ASN A 46 -12.62 4.62 -8.88
CA ASN A 46 -13.47 3.79 -8.03
C ASN A 46 -13.89 4.49 -6.72
N ARG A 47 -13.61 5.78 -6.56
CA ARG A 47 -13.76 6.51 -5.28
C ARG A 47 -15.16 6.36 -4.68
N GLU A 48 -16.19 6.47 -5.51
CA GLU A 48 -17.59 6.36 -5.07
C GLU A 48 -17.92 4.98 -4.48
N ASN A 49 -17.20 3.93 -4.90
CA ASN A 49 -17.41 2.56 -4.44
C ASN A 49 -16.58 2.20 -3.19
N ILE A 50 -15.62 3.04 -2.81
CA ILE A 50 -14.74 2.83 -1.64
C ILE A 50 -15.45 3.25 -0.34
N GLY A 51 -16.46 4.12 -0.43
CA GLY A 51 -17.28 4.54 0.71
C GLY A 51 -16.72 5.76 1.44
N GLU A 52 -17.25 6.00 2.65
CA GLU A 52 -17.01 7.23 3.44
C GLU A 52 -15.53 7.44 3.78
N VAL A 53 -14.77 6.35 3.95
CA VAL A 53 -13.34 6.41 4.27
C VAL A 53 -12.47 6.89 3.11
N SER A 54 -13.06 7.02 1.90
CA SER A 54 -12.35 7.51 0.71
C SER A 54 -11.76 8.90 0.90
N ASP A 55 -12.40 9.78 1.66
CA ASP A 55 -11.88 11.12 1.96
C ASP A 55 -10.58 11.04 2.77
N GLU A 56 -10.56 10.18 3.79
CA GLU A 56 -9.39 10.00 4.65
C GLU A 56 -8.22 9.39 3.88
N ILE A 57 -8.44 8.26 3.18
CA ILE A 57 -7.36 7.61 2.42
C ILE A 57 -6.90 8.45 1.21
N SER A 58 -7.72 9.40 0.73
CA SER A 58 -7.32 10.27 -0.39
C SER A 58 -6.10 11.13 -0.05
N MET A 59 -5.87 11.40 1.24
CA MET A 59 -4.70 12.14 1.70
C MET A 59 -3.38 11.42 1.39
N LEU A 60 -3.37 10.08 1.38
CA LEU A 60 -2.20 9.28 1.01
C LEU A 60 -1.76 9.55 -0.44
N PHE A 61 -2.70 9.89 -1.33
CA PHE A 61 -2.45 10.07 -2.76
C PHE A 61 -2.25 11.53 -3.18
N ILE A 62 -2.06 12.45 -2.23
CA ILE A 62 -1.77 13.86 -2.55
C ILE A 62 -0.34 13.98 -3.08
N LYS A 63 -0.19 14.65 -4.23
CA LYS A 63 1.12 15.06 -4.75
C LYS A 63 1.53 16.35 -4.09
N ASN A 64 2.67 16.34 -3.38
CA ASN A 64 3.27 17.55 -2.85
C ASN A 64 4.28 18.10 -3.89
N PRO A 65 4.04 19.29 -4.47
CA PRO A 65 4.95 19.87 -5.45
C PRO A 65 6.27 20.39 -4.86
N PHE A 66 6.34 20.55 -3.53
CA PHE A 66 7.53 21.04 -2.82
C PHE A 66 8.39 19.91 -2.23
N GLU A 67 7.88 18.68 -2.21
CA GLU A 67 8.55 17.48 -1.73
C GLU A 67 8.61 16.41 -2.85
N ARG A 68 9.04 15.19 -2.53
CA ARG A 68 8.82 14.05 -3.44
C ARG A 68 7.32 13.78 -3.52
N ASN A 69 6.81 13.49 -4.72
CA ASN A 69 5.40 13.13 -4.93
C ASN A 69 4.99 12.02 -3.96
N PHE A 70 3.78 12.07 -3.40
CA PHE A 70 3.26 11.02 -2.50
C PHE A 70 4.04 10.84 -1.19
N ALA A 71 4.62 11.92 -0.65
CA ALA A 71 5.35 11.90 0.62
C ALA A 71 4.59 11.19 1.74
N ARG A 72 3.28 11.46 1.87
CA ARG A 72 2.43 10.85 2.91
C ARG A 72 2.34 9.32 2.80
N PHE A 73 2.15 8.77 1.59
CA PHE A 73 2.18 7.32 1.38
C PHE A 73 3.56 6.73 1.66
N ARG A 74 4.62 7.39 1.17
CA ARG A 74 6.02 6.97 1.42
C ARG A 74 6.30 6.89 2.90
N ASP A 75 5.92 7.91 3.65
CA ASP A 75 6.18 8.00 5.09
C ASP A 75 5.39 6.92 5.83
N ALA A 76 4.13 6.67 5.44
CA ALA A 76 3.32 5.60 6.02
C ALA A 76 3.95 4.21 5.79
N ILE A 77 4.49 3.95 4.61
CA ILE A 77 5.23 2.71 4.32
C ILE A 77 6.52 2.63 5.14
N SER A 78 7.23 3.75 5.32
CA SER A 78 8.45 3.79 6.13
C SER A 78 8.19 3.51 7.61
N GLU A 79 7.05 3.94 8.14
CA GLU A 79 6.67 3.71 9.55
C GLU A 79 6.45 2.22 9.86
N GLN A 80 6.19 1.41 8.83
CA GLN A 80 6.03 -0.05 8.93
C GLN A 80 7.36 -0.80 9.14
N ASN A 81 8.49 -0.08 9.12
CA ASN A 81 9.79 -0.65 9.41
C ASN A 81 9.85 -1.20 10.84
N GLY A 82 10.17 -2.50 10.97
CA GLY A 82 10.21 -3.20 12.24
C GLY A 82 8.87 -3.80 12.69
N TRP A 83 7.77 -3.45 12.01
CA TRP A 83 6.44 -4.05 12.21
C TRP A 83 6.18 -5.10 11.13
N TYR A 84 5.70 -4.67 9.97
CA TYR A 84 5.39 -5.57 8.86
C TYR A 84 6.45 -5.58 7.75
N MET A 85 7.31 -4.56 7.74
CA MET A 85 8.34 -4.38 6.74
C MET A 85 9.74 -4.24 7.36
N SER A 86 10.76 -4.41 6.52
CA SER A 86 12.14 -4.08 6.85
C SER A 86 12.82 -3.38 5.69
N PHE A 87 13.55 -2.32 6.01
CA PHE A 87 14.39 -1.56 5.08
C PHE A 87 15.85 -1.70 5.53
N GLU A 88 16.41 -2.89 5.37
CA GLU A 88 17.76 -3.26 5.84
C GLU A 88 18.87 -2.94 4.82
N ASN A 89 18.57 -2.29 3.69
CA ASN A 89 19.57 -2.01 2.66
C ASN A 89 20.23 -0.63 2.80
N PRO A 90 21.52 -0.47 2.45
CA PRO A 90 22.28 0.77 2.69
C PRO A 90 21.65 2.02 2.07
N GLU A 91 20.96 1.82 0.95
CA GLU A 91 20.36 2.88 0.16
C GLU A 91 18.88 3.11 0.48
N TYR A 92 18.26 2.28 1.36
CA TYR A 92 16.83 2.33 1.66
C TYR A 92 15.95 2.35 0.39
N THR A 93 16.30 1.56 -0.62
CA THR A 93 15.59 1.51 -1.92
C THR A 93 14.67 0.32 -2.09
N ILE A 94 14.63 -0.61 -1.13
CA ILE A 94 13.83 -1.83 -1.18
C ILE A 94 13.22 -2.05 0.21
N GLY A 95 11.91 -2.30 0.25
CA GLY A 95 11.18 -2.72 1.44
C GLY A 95 10.86 -4.22 1.38
N ILE A 96 11.29 -4.97 2.39
CA ILE A 96 11.05 -6.42 2.51
C ILE A 96 9.81 -6.65 3.37
N ILE A 97 8.83 -7.43 2.89
CA ILE A 97 7.63 -7.79 3.64
C ILE A 97 7.95 -8.97 4.56
N LYS A 98 7.84 -8.76 5.88
CA LYS A 98 8.25 -9.72 6.92
C LYS A 98 7.10 -10.59 7.44
N ILE A 99 5.86 -10.17 7.27
CA ILE A 99 4.68 -10.92 7.72
C ILE A 99 4.49 -12.24 6.96
N ASN A 100 3.87 -13.22 7.61
CA ASN A 100 3.47 -14.49 7.02
C ASN A 100 2.00 -14.45 6.55
N ASN A 101 1.51 -15.55 5.96
CA ASN A 101 0.13 -15.61 5.46
C ASN A 101 -0.94 -15.55 6.57
N VAL A 102 -0.66 -16.12 7.74
CA VAL A 102 -1.56 -16.06 8.90
C VAL A 102 -1.68 -14.63 9.42
N ASP A 103 -0.55 -13.92 9.53
CA ASP A 103 -0.55 -12.51 9.93
C ASP A 103 -1.36 -11.66 8.92
N ALA A 104 -1.15 -11.88 7.62
CA ALA A 104 -1.90 -11.19 6.57
C ALA A 104 -3.40 -11.48 6.65
N ASP A 105 -3.79 -12.74 6.89
CA ASP A 105 -5.21 -13.11 7.05
C ASP A 105 -5.83 -12.43 8.29
N ASN A 106 -5.08 -12.32 9.38
CA ASN A 106 -5.53 -11.62 10.59
C ASN A 106 -5.77 -10.12 10.30
N ILE A 107 -4.80 -9.42 9.69
CA ILE A 107 -4.91 -7.99 9.34
C ILE A 107 -6.10 -7.74 8.40
N LEU A 108 -6.30 -8.61 7.41
CA LEU A 108 -7.43 -8.48 6.46
C LEU A 108 -8.79 -8.78 7.09
N SER A 109 -8.83 -9.52 8.20
CA SER A 109 -10.07 -9.84 8.93
C SER A 109 -10.53 -8.72 9.87
N GLU A 110 -9.67 -7.74 10.16
CA GLU A 110 -10.02 -6.62 11.03
C GLU A 110 -11.10 -5.72 10.38
N HIS A 111 -12.09 -5.33 11.18
CA HIS A 111 -13.25 -4.53 10.75
C HIS A 111 -13.10 -3.03 11.02
N ASP A 112 -11.87 -2.54 11.00
CA ASP A 112 -11.46 -1.15 11.23
C ASP A 112 -11.56 -0.27 9.98
N LEU A 113 -11.54 -0.88 8.80
CA LEU A 113 -11.66 -0.20 7.51
C LEU A 113 -12.80 -0.82 6.69
N ASN A 114 -13.86 -0.05 6.44
CA ASN A 114 -15.03 -0.52 5.69
C ASN A 114 -14.82 -0.44 4.17
N ILE A 115 -13.70 -0.96 3.67
CA ILE A 115 -13.41 -1.09 2.24
C ILE A 115 -13.57 -2.56 1.85
N PRO A 116 -14.36 -2.91 0.82
CA PRO A 116 -14.50 -4.30 0.42
C PRO A 116 -13.16 -4.89 -0.04
N LEU A 117 -12.91 -6.14 0.36
CA LEU A 117 -11.60 -6.79 0.20
C LEU A 117 -11.09 -6.82 -1.25
N ASN A 118 -11.98 -6.96 -2.23
CA ASN A 118 -11.59 -6.93 -3.64
C ASN A 118 -10.91 -5.60 -4.03
N TYR A 119 -11.38 -4.46 -3.51
CA TYR A 119 -10.75 -3.16 -3.77
C TYR A 119 -9.35 -3.09 -3.15
N LEU A 120 -9.15 -3.64 -1.96
CA LEU A 120 -7.83 -3.70 -1.32
C LEU A 120 -6.83 -4.53 -2.14
N TYR A 121 -7.27 -5.67 -2.69
CA TYR A 121 -6.43 -6.44 -3.61
C TYR A 121 -6.15 -5.70 -4.90
N ASP A 122 -7.14 -5.01 -5.47
CA ASP A 122 -6.95 -4.25 -6.70
C ASP A 122 -6.00 -3.05 -6.51
N PHE A 123 -5.98 -2.44 -5.32
CA PHE A 123 -4.94 -1.48 -4.93
C PHE A 123 -3.55 -2.10 -4.98
N ALA A 124 -3.36 -3.27 -4.36
CA ALA A 124 -2.09 -3.97 -4.38
C ALA A 124 -1.68 -4.39 -5.81
N LYS A 125 -2.62 -4.87 -6.62
CA LYS A 125 -2.38 -5.19 -8.05
C LYS A 125 -1.99 -3.96 -8.86
N ALA A 126 -2.68 -2.82 -8.66
CA ALA A 126 -2.39 -1.57 -9.34
C ALA A 126 -0.98 -1.08 -8.98
N PHE A 127 -0.60 -1.18 -7.70
CA PHE A 127 0.77 -0.89 -7.26
C PHE A 127 1.78 -1.79 -7.97
N CYS A 128 1.60 -3.12 -7.93
CA CYS A 128 2.51 -4.07 -8.57
C CYS A 128 2.63 -3.81 -10.06
N PHE A 129 1.53 -3.50 -10.75
CA PHE A 129 1.54 -3.15 -12.17
C PHE A 129 2.39 -1.90 -12.44
N GLY A 130 2.17 -0.81 -11.70
CA GLY A 130 2.94 0.42 -11.86
C GLY A 130 4.41 0.31 -11.46
N ALA A 131 4.70 -0.52 -10.45
CA ALA A 131 6.04 -0.79 -9.97
C ALA A 131 6.77 -1.91 -10.73
N ASN A 132 6.12 -2.53 -11.72
CA ASN A 132 6.63 -3.66 -12.50
C ASN A 132 7.08 -4.86 -11.64
N ILE A 133 6.25 -5.22 -10.66
CA ILE A 133 6.45 -6.35 -9.74
C ILE A 133 5.67 -7.56 -10.24
N GLN A 134 6.33 -8.72 -10.29
CA GLN A 134 5.65 -9.98 -10.59
C GLN A 134 4.83 -10.43 -9.38
N MET A 135 3.57 -10.76 -9.62
CA MET A 135 2.64 -11.32 -8.64
C MET A 135 2.13 -12.67 -9.14
N THR A 136 1.85 -13.59 -8.22
CA THR A 136 1.06 -14.79 -8.55
C THR A 136 -0.41 -14.45 -8.49
N SER A 137 -1.17 -14.90 -9.49
CA SER A 137 -2.62 -14.73 -9.49
C SER A 137 -3.19 -15.46 -8.28
N VAL A 138 -3.99 -14.75 -7.48
CA VAL A 138 -4.87 -15.38 -6.49
C VAL A 138 -6.11 -15.79 -7.26
N GLU A 139 -6.28 -17.10 -7.50
CA GLU A 139 -7.51 -17.68 -8.05
C GLU A 139 -8.71 -17.51 -7.10
#